data_AF-A0A968MQW4-F1
#
_entry.id   AF-A0A968MQW4-F1
#
_cell.length_a   1.000
_cell.length_b   1.000
_cell.length_c   1.000
_cell.angle_alpha   90.00
_cell.angle_beta   90.00
_cell.angle_gamma   90.00
#
_symmetry.space_group_name_H-M   'P 1'
#
loop_
_entity.id
_entity.type
_entity.pdbx_description
1 polymer ?
#
loop_
_entity_poly.entity_id
_entity_poly.type
_entity_poly.pdbx_seq_one_letter_code
_entity_poly.pdbx_strand_id
1 'polypeptide(L)'
;MAIGFLILILACINYVNLCTSRSDFYAREIGIRKTFGSTRLWIIRHFLNESMLTILIAYLLALATLLLSLGWFNHTSGKNLQIPWNSWQFWSVSLAFLLLVNLLAGIYPALYLSKLKPLRAISGIHKTNRLGTSSREILVVFQFTISIALIIGSLIIYKQILHAKNRPVGYSPKGLLTLYMNTPDYKGKFLTLRDELKNSGAVYEITASNYPVTTTKGWNSDFTWKNQKVKEESPSFNVVRITPEYCKTLGLKLLQVVIFQET
;
A
#
# COMPACT_ATOMS: atom_id res chain seq x y z
N MET A 1 2.56 7.67 -0.70
CA MET A 1 1.82 8.94 -0.52
C MET A 1 0.60 9.03 -1.43
N ALA A 2 0.73 8.81 -2.75
CA ALA A 2 -0.38 8.91 -3.71
C ALA A 2 -1.65 8.09 -3.34
N ILE A 3 -1.47 6.83 -2.91
CA ILE A 3 -2.60 5.95 -2.54
C ILE A 3 -3.39 6.50 -1.35
N GLY A 4 -2.70 7.02 -0.33
CA GLY A 4 -3.36 7.59 0.86
C GLY A 4 -4.17 8.84 0.54
N PHE A 5 -3.63 9.72 -0.30
CA PHE A 5 -4.35 10.91 -0.78
C PHE A 5 -5.60 10.55 -1.60
N LEU A 6 -5.49 9.52 -2.45
CA LEU A 6 -6.59 9.06 -3.28
C LEU A 6 -7.72 8.45 -2.42
N ILE A 7 -7.38 7.63 -1.41
CA ILE A 7 -8.35 7.09 -0.44
C ILE A 7 -9.05 8.22 0.34
N LEU A 8 -8.29 9.26 0.72
CA LEU A 8 -8.82 10.42 1.42
C LEU A 8 -9.86 11.17 0.59
N ILE A 9 -9.57 11.44 -0.69
CA ILE A 9 -10.52 12.03 -1.64
C ILE A 9 -11.78 11.17 -1.75
N LEU A 10 -11.60 9.86 -1.88
CA LEU A 10 -12.71 8.92 -2.01
C LEU A 10 -13.62 8.94 -0.78
N ALA A 11 -13.04 8.99 0.42
CA ALA A 11 -13.78 9.14 1.67
C ALA A 11 -14.55 10.47 1.72
N CYS A 12 -13.94 11.57 1.27
CA CYS A 12 -14.62 12.87 1.19
C CYS A 12 -15.81 12.84 0.24
N ILE A 13 -15.65 12.29 -0.97
CA ILE A 13 -16.73 12.15 -1.95
C ILE A 13 -17.87 11.30 -1.39
N ASN A 14 -17.54 10.18 -0.73
CA ASN A 14 -18.53 9.32 -0.10
C ASN A 14 -19.33 10.07 0.98
N TYR A 15 -18.63 10.82 1.83
CA TYR A 15 -19.28 11.60 2.89
C TYR A 15 -20.19 12.71 2.32
N VAL A 16 -19.75 13.41 1.27
CA VAL A 16 -20.57 14.40 0.55
C VAL A 16 -21.83 13.74 -0.04
N ASN A 17 -21.69 12.56 -0.65
CA ASN A 17 -22.81 11.80 -1.21
C ASN A 17 -23.82 11.39 -0.14
N LEU A 18 -23.35 10.92 1.03
CA LEU A 18 -24.20 10.58 2.17
C LEU A 18 -24.92 11.81 2.74
N CYS A 19 -24.23 12.93 2.94
CA CYS A 19 -24.82 14.18 3.43
C CYS A 19 -25.89 14.72 2.46
N THR A 20 -25.63 14.63 1.16
CA THR A 20 -26.58 15.04 0.13
C THR A 20 -27.84 14.17 0.15
N SER A 21 -27.71 12.84 0.31
CA SER A 21 -28.88 11.95 0.44
C SER A 21 -29.69 12.21 1.72
N ARG A 22 -29.02 12.57 2.81
CA ARG A 22 -29.69 12.90 4.08
C ARG A 22 -30.45 14.23 4.00
N SER A 23 -29.99 15.14 3.14
CA SER A 23 -30.59 16.47 2.95
C SER A 23 -32.04 16.42 2.43
N ASP A 24 -32.40 15.38 1.66
CA ASP A 24 -33.77 15.16 1.19
C ASP A 24 -34.76 14.86 2.34
N PHE A 25 -34.30 14.20 3.41
CA PHE A 25 -35.11 13.98 4.61
C PHE A 25 -35.37 15.29 5.37
N TYR A 26 -34.37 16.18 5.44
CA TYR A 26 -34.50 17.50 6.07
C TYR A 26 -35.27 18.52 5.23
N ALA A 27 -35.47 18.25 3.92
CA ALA A 27 -36.17 19.16 3.02
C ALA A 27 -37.60 19.48 3.49
N ARG A 28 -38.29 18.51 4.10
CA ARG A 28 -39.66 18.66 4.61
C ARG A 28 -39.70 19.55 5.86
N GLU A 29 -38.79 19.35 6.81
CA GLU A 29 -38.67 20.16 8.03
C GLU A 29 -38.28 21.61 7.71
N ILE A 30 -37.31 21.79 6.79
CA ILE A 30 -36.85 23.10 6.35
C ILE A 30 -37.94 23.84 5.54
N GLY A 31 -38.74 23.11 4.76
CA GLY A 31 -39.90 23.64 4.04
C GLY A 31 -40.93 24.26 4.99
N ILE A 32 -41.24 23.57 6.09
CA ILE A 32 -42.14 24.06 7.15
C ILE A 32 -41.52 25.25 7.88
N ARG A 33 -40.23 25.21 8.23
CA ARG A 33 -39.59 26.36 8.90
C ARG A 33 -39.46 27.60 8.02
N LYS A 34 -39.28 27.44 6.70
CA LYS A 34 -39.31 28.56 5.74
C LYS A 34 -40.69 29.24 5.69
N THR A 35 -41.79 28.52 5.87
CA THR A 35 -43.14 29.14 5.93
C THR A 35 -43.35 29.94 7.21
N PHE A 36 -42.64 29.61 8.30
CA PHE A 36 -42.61 30.39 9.54
C PHE A 36 -41.54 31.51 9.55
N GLY A 37 -40.93 31.86 8.41
CA GLY A 37 -40.02 33.00 8.30
C GLY A 37 -38.55 32.71 8.64
N SER A 38 -38.11 31.45 8.73
CA SER A 38 -36.70 31.14 8.92
C SER A 38 -35.83 31.68 7.77
N THR A 39 -34.77 32.41 8.12
CA THR A 39 -33.81 32.95 7.16
C THR A 39 -32.91 31.85 6.61
N ARG A 40 -32.52 31.97 5.32
CA ARG A 40 -31.62 31.01 4.65
C ARG A 40 -30.30 30.79 5.41
N LEU A 41 -29.80 31.83 6.08
CA LEU A 41 -28.56 31.80 6.83
C LEU A 41 -28.65 30.91 8.08
N TRP A 42 -29.81 30.87 8.74
CA TRP A 42 -30.02 30.03 9.92
C TRP A 42 -29.94 28.54 9.56
N ILE A 43 -30.57 28.13 8.45
CA ILE A 43 -30.56 26.74 7.96
C ILE A 43 -29.14 26.29 7.62
N ILE A 44 -28.36 27.15 6.94
CA ILE A 44 -26.97 26.86 6.57
C ILE A 44 -26.11 26.68 7.83
N ARG A 45 -26.25 27.56 8.83
CA ARG A 45 -25.49 27.46 10.10
C ARG A 45 -25.83 26.21 10.91
N HIS A 46 -27.10 25.84 10.97
CA HIS A 46 -27.53 24.63 11.67
C HIS A 46 -26.89 23.37 11.04
N PHE A 47 -26.97 23.24 9.71
CA PHE A 47 -26.42 22.08 8.99
C PHE A 47 -24.88 22.01 9.10
N LEU A 48 -24.19 23.16 8.98
CA LEU A 48 -22.73 23.21 9.13
C LEU A 48 -22.28 22.82 10.55
N ASN A 49 -23.04 23.17 11.59
CA ASN A 49 -22.73 22.77 12.96
C ASN A 49 -22.98 21.27 13.20
N GLU A 50 -24.07 20.72 12.67
CA GLU A 50 -24.35 19.27 12.78
C GLU A 50 -23.27 18.45 12.06
N SER A 51 -22.88 18.85 10.84
CA SER A 51 -21.79 18.23 10.09
C SER A 51 -20.45 18.34 10.84
N MET A 52 -20.14 19.50 11.43
CA MET A 52 -18.91 19.71 12.20
C MET A 52 -18.82 18.76 13.40
N LEU A 53 -19.91 18.60 14.17
CA LEU A 53 -19.95 17.68 15.31
C LEU A 53 -19.71 16.23 14.87
N THR A 54 -20.34 15.82 13.77
CA THR A 54 -20.18 14.46 13.23
C THR A 54 -18.74 14.20 12.80
N ILE A 55 -18.12 15.16 12.09
CA ILE A 55 -16.72 15.07 11.63
C ILE A 55 -15.75 15.03 12.82
N LEU A 56 -16.01 15.83 13.86
CA LEU A 56 -15.16 15.86 15.06
C LEU A 56 -15.18 14.52 15.80
N ILE A 57 -16.36 13.92 15.97
CA ILE A 57 -16.49 12.57 16.56
C ILE A 57 -15.75 11.54 15.70
N ALA A 58 -15.93 11.57 14.38
CA ALA A 58 -15.23 10.66 13.47
C ALA A 58 -13.70 10.83 13.52
N TYR A 59 -13.20 12.06 13.65
CA TYR A 59 -11.77 12.35 13.79
C TYR A 59 -11.19 11.79 15.09
N LEU A 60 -11.89 11.95 16.21
CA LEU A 60 -11.48 11.37 17.49
C LEU A 60 -11.44 9.84 17.43
N LEU A 61 -12.43 9.21 16.81
CA LEU A 61 -12.45 7.76 16.59
C LEU A 61 -11.30 7.29 15.68
N ALA A 62 -10.98 8.07 14.65
CA ALA A 62 -9.85 7.80 13.75
C ALA A 62 -8.52 7.88 14.50
N LEU A 63 -8.30 8.89 15.36
CA LEU A 63 -7.11 8.99 16.21
C LEU A 63 -7.00 7.82 17.19
N ALA A 64 -8.10 7.42 17.83
CA ALA A 64 -8.11 6.28 18.75
C ALA A 64 -7.75 4.97 18.03
N THR A 65 -8.31 4.75 16.84
CA THR A 65 -8.02 3.55 16.04
C THR A 65 -6.58 3.56 15.51
N LEU A 66 -6.06 4.74 15.15
CA LEU A 66 -4.65 4.92 14.78
C LEU A 66 -3.73 4.54 15.95
N LEU A 67 -3.99 5.04 17.15
CA LEU A 67 -3.22 4.73 18.36
C LEU A 67 -3.17 3.22 18.65
N LEU A 68 -4.31 2.53 18.55
CA LEU A 68 -4.40 1.08 18.78
C LEU A 68 -3.67 0.26 17.70
N SER A 69 -3.75 0.70 16.44
CA SER A 69 -3.15 -0.03 15.31
C SER A 69 -1.64 0.23 15.16
N LEU A 70 -1.12 1.35 15.65
CA LEU A 70 0.26 1.78 15.48
C LEU A 70 1.25 0.75 16.05
N GLY A 71 0.98 0.20 17.24
CA GLY A 71 1.85 -0.80 17.88
C GLY A 71 1.97 -2.07 17.06
N TRP A 72 0.83 -2.60 16.60
CA TRP A 72 0.78 -3.79 15.76
C TRP A 72 1.48 -3.57 14.40
N PHE A 73 1.28 -2.39 13.81
CA PHE A 73 1.91 -2.01 12.55
C PHE A 73 3.44 -1.88 12.68
N ASN A 74 3.93 -1.23 13.74
CA ASN A 74 5.35 -1.06 14.00
C ASN A 74 6.06 -2.40 14.21
N HIS A 75 5.44 -3.31 14.98
CA HIS A 75 5.98 -4.66 15.19
C HIS A 75 6.08 -5.46 13.88
N THR A 76 5.03 -5.43 13.07
CA THR A 76 4.98 -6.22 11.81
C THR A 76 5.87 -5.62 10.72
N SER A 77 5.99 -4.29 10.67
CA SER A 77 6.74 -3.60 9.62
C SER A 77 8.21 -3.39 9.95
N GLY A 78 8.64 -3.66 11.19
CA GLY A 78 9.99 -3.33 11.67
C GLY A 78 10.30 -1.83 11.58
N LYS A 79 9.26 -0.99 11.69
CA LYS A 79 9.36 0.49 11.61
C LYS A 79 8.98 1.09 12.96
N ASN A 80 9.52 2.26 13.26
CA ASN A 80 9.19 3.02 14.46
C ASN A 80 8.44 4.30 14.05
N LEU A 81 7.17 4.14 13.68
CA LEU A 81 6.29 5.28 13.42
C LEU A 81 5.74 5.79 14.74
N GLN A 82 5.77 7.10 14.92
CA GLN A 82 5.21 7.78 16.08
C GLN A 82 4.35 8.94 15.61
N ILE A 83 3.27 9.22 16.34
CA ILE A 83 2.41 10.37 16.07
C ILE A 83 3.16 11.62 16.60
N PRO A 84 3.37 12.65 15.76
CA PRO A 84 4.11 13.84 16.16
C PRO A 84 3.22 14.79 16.96
N TRP A 85 2.86 14.41 18.18
CA TRP A 85 1.95 15.19 19.06
C TRP A 85 2.41 16.63 19.30
N ASN A 86 3.73 16.85 19.36
CA ASN A 86 4.34 18.15 19.61
C ASN A 86 4.50 19.02 18.35
N SER A 87 4.18 18.49 17.17
CA SER A 87 4.28 19.25 15.92
C SER A 87 3.05 20.11 15.73
N TRP A 88 3.23 21.43 15.77
CA TRP A 88 2.18 22.38 15.41
C TRP A 88 1.68 22.19 13.96
N GLN A 89 2.57 21.77 13.05
CA GLN A 89 2.23 21.50 11.67
C GLN A 89 1.20 20.38 11.55
N PHE A 90 1.32 19.31 12.35
CA PHE A 90 0.37 18.20 12.36
C PHE A 90 -1.06 18.64 12.71
N TRP A 91 -1.19 19.42 13.78
CA TRP A 91 -2.49 19.95 14.21
C TRP A 91 -3.06 20.97 13.23
N SER A 92 -2.22 21.84 12.69
CA SER A 92 -2.64 22.84 11.68
C SER A 92 -3.18 22.19 10.41
N VAL A 93 -2.48 21.18 9.89
CA VAL A 93 -2.91 20.43 8.69
C VAL A 93 -4.18 19.63 8.99
N SER A 94 -4.27 18.98 10.15
CA SER A 94 -5.47 18.25 10.56
C SER A 94 -6.68 19.17 10.65
N LEU A 95 -6.55 20.33 11.31
CA LEU A 95 -7.62 21.30 11.44
C LEU A 95 -8.05 21.88 10.08
N ALA A 96 -7.08 22.26 9.24
CA ALA A 96 -7.35 22.74 7.88
C ALA A 96 -8.12 21.68 7.07
N PHE A 97 -7.75 20.40 7.20
CA PHE A 97 -8.44 19.32 6.53
C PHE A 97 -9.87 19.11 7.05
N LEU A 98 -10.10 19.13 8.37
CA LEU A 98 -11.45 19.00 8.95
C LEU A 98 -12.36 20.14 8.48
N LEU A 99 -11.85 21.37 8.45
CA LEU A 99 -12.59 22.53 7.94
C LEU A 99 -12.92 22.39 6.46
N LEU A 100 -11.96 21.93 5.65
CA LEU A 100 -12.16 21.68 4.22
C LEU A 100 -13.26 20.63 3.98
N VAL A 101 -13.21 19.50 4.69
CA VAL A 101 -14.23 18.44 4.57
C VAL A 101 -15.60 18.93 5.02
N ASN A 102 -15.68 19.65 6.15
CA ASN A 102 -16.94 20.23 6.64
C ASN A 102 -17.53 21.22 5.63
N LEU A 103 -16.67 22.03 5.01
CA LEU A 103 -17.07 22.99 4.00
C LEU A 103 -17.61 22.29 2.74
N LEU A 104 -16.89 21.29 2.22
CA LEU A 104 -17.33 20.55 1.03
C LEU A 104 -18.63 19.77 1.27
N ALA A 105 -18.74 19.10 2.42
CA ALA A 105 -19.90 18.27 2.75
C ALA A 105 -21.12 19.07 3.21
N GLY A 106 -20.92 20.21 3.88
CA GLY A 106 -21.99 21.05 4.42
C GLY A 106 -22.52 22.09 3.43
N ILE A 107 -21.66 22.68 2.58
CA ILE A 107 -22.09 23.74 1.65
C ILE A 107 -22.92 23.17 0.50
N TYR A 108 -22.54 22.01 -0.05
CA TYR A 108 -23.21 21.45 -1.23
C TYR A 108 -24.72 21.17 -0.98
N PRO A 109 -25.12 20.48 0.10
CA PRO A 109 -26.54 20.26 0.42
C PRO A 109 -27.24 21.54 0.86
N ALA A 110 -26.56 22.41 1.62
CA ALA A 110 -27.15 23.65 2.12
C ALA A 110 -27.47 24.64 1.00
N LEU A 111 -26.61 24.75 -0.02
CA LEU A 111 -26.88 25.56 -1.22
C LEU A 111 -27.98 24.95 -2.10
N TYR A 112 -28.00 23.61 -2.22
CA TYR A 112 -29.05 22.90 -2.95
C TYR A 112 -30.44 23.13 -2.31
N LEU A 113 -30.57 22.91 -1.00
CA LEU A 113 -31.79 23.14 -0.21
C LEU A 113 -32.19 24.62 -0.13
N SER A 114 -31.22 25.53 -0.05
CA SER A 114 -31.47 26.98 0.02
C SER A 114 -32.18 27.50 -1.24
N LYS A 115 -31.85 26.95 -2.41
CA LYS A 115 -32.45 27.30 -3.72
C LYS A 115 -33.84 26.70 -3.97
N LEU A 116 -34.32 25.77 -3.14
CA LEU A 116 -35.67 25.20 -3.29
C LEU A 116 -36.74 26.26 -3.00
N LYS A 117 -37.60 26.50 -4.00
CA LYS A 117 -38.80 27.35 -3.89
C LYS A 117 -39.89 26.60 -3.07
N PRO A 118 -40.54 27.24 -2.08
CA PRO A 118 -41.48 26.59 -1.14
C PRO A 118 -42.61 25.79 -1.80
N LEU A 119 -43.14 26.28 -2.93
CA LEU A 119 -44.25 25.66 -3.66
C LEU A 119 -43.93 24.27 -4.26
N ARG A 120 -42.64 23.94 -4.47
CA ARG A 120 -42.20 22.60 -4.93
C ARG A 120 -41.90 21.63 -3.79
N ALA A 121 -41.70 22.11 -2.56
CA ALA A 121 -41.42 21.28 -1.39
C ALA A 121 -42.71 20.65 -0.80
N ILE A 122 -43.87 21.28 -1.04
CA ILE A 122 -45.16 20.91 -0.44
C ILE A 122 -46.08 20.15 -1.41
N SER A 123 -45.95 20.37 -2.73
CA SER A 123 -46.87 19.80 -3.73
C SER A 123 -46.60 18.34 -4.12
N GLY A 124 -45.49 17.71 -3.71
CA GLY A 124 -45.17 16.31 -4.05
C GLY A 124 -44.94 16.03 -5.54
N ILE A 125 -45.17 17.00 -6.42
CA ILE A 125 -45.05 16.85 -7.87
C ILE A 125 -43.57 17.03 -8.26
N HIS A 126 -42.82 15.93 -8.19
CA HIS A 126 -41.58 15.76 -8.93
C HIS A 126 -41.89 15.72 -10.43
N LYS A 127 -42.07 16.88 -11.08
CA LYS A 127 -41.84 16.96 -12.53
C LYS A 127 -40.33 16.89 -12.73
N THR A 128 -39.84 15.66 -12.82
CA THR A 128 -38.49 15.33 -13.25
C THR A 128 -38.32 15.85 -14.68
N ASN A 129 -37.47 16.86 -14.87
CA ASN A 129 -36.99 17.16 -16.21
C ASN A 129 -36.05 15.99 -16.59
N ARG A 130 -36.61 15.03 -17.31
CA ARG A 130 -36.16 13.63 -17.45
C ARG A 130 -34.93 13.42 -18.36
N LEU A 131 -34.07 14.43 -18.52
CA LEU A 131 -33.02 14.44 -19.56
C LEU A 131 -31.62 14.89 -19.09
N GLY A 132 -31.40 15.10 -17.79
CA GLY A 132 -30.06 15.42 -17.26
C GLY A 132 -29.67 14.44 -16.18
N THR A 133 -28.58 13.69 -16.39
CA THR A 133 -27.91 12.94 -15.33
C THR A 133 -27.62 13.87 -14.17
N SER A 134 -28.00 13.47 -12.95
CA SER A 134 -27.76 14.31 -11.78
C SER A 134 -26.27 14.32 -11.47
N SER A 135 -25.69 15.47 -11.12
CA SER A 135 -24.27 15.56 -10.72
C SER A 135 -23.90 14.56 -9.61
N ARG A 136 -24.87 14.15 -8.80
CA ARG A 136 -24.74 13.09 -7.78
C ARG A 136 -24.48 11.71 -8.39
N GLU A 137 -25.19 11.34 -9.46
CA GLU A 137 -25.04 10.03 -10.11
C GLU A 137 -23.63 9.88 -10.70
N ILE A 138 -23.11 10.94 -11.31
CA ILE A 138 -21.73 10.98 -11.82
C ILE A 138 -20.71 10.82 -10.68
N LEU A 139 -20.91 11.53 -9.56
CA LEU A 139 -20.02 11.46 -8.40
C LEU A 139 -19.99 10.06 -7.77
N VAL A 140 -21.15 9.40 -7.68
CA VAL A 140 -21.30 8.06 -7.13
C VAL A 140 -20.65 7.01 -8.04
N VAL A 141 -20.90 7.09 -9.36
CA VAL A 141 -20.25 6.18 -10.32
C VAL A 141 -18.74 6.32 -10.25
N PHE A 142 -18.22 7.55 -10.27
CA PHE A 142 -16.78 7.82 -10.16
C PHE A 142 -16.16 7.23 -8.88
N GLN A 143 -16.82 7.41 -7.73
CA GLN A 143 -16.39 6.83 -6.44
C GLN A 143 -16.28 5.30 -6.51
N PHE A 144 -17.30 4.63 -7.04
CA PHE A 144 -17.32 3.17 -7.13
C PHE A 144 -16.28 2.66 -8.13
N THR A 145 -16.11 3.32 -9.27
CA THR A 145 -15.07 2.96 -10.25
C THR A 145 -13.68 2.98 -9.61
N ILE A 146 -13.35 4.05 -8.88
CA ILE A 146 -12.05 4.16 -8.21
C ILE A 146 -11.90 3.11 -7.10
N SER A 147 -12.95 2.89 -6.30
CA SER A 147 -12.94 1.88 -5.24
C SER A 147 -12.66 0.47 -5.79
N ILE A 148 -13.37 0.10 -6.87
CA ILE A 148 -13.21 -1.20 -7.53
C ILE A 148 -11.81 -1.33 -8.12
N ALA A 149 -11.29 -0.28 -8.78
CA ALA A 149 -9.93 -0.29 -9.32
C ALA A 149 -8.86 -0.51 -8.24
N LEU A 150 -9.00 0.14 -7.07
CA LEU A 150 -8.10 -0.05 -5.94
C LEU A 150 -8.17 -1.48 -5.36
N ILE A 151 -9.38 -2.03 -5.23
CA ILE A 151 -9.57 -3.40 -4.74
C ILE A 151 -8.90 -4.40 -5.69
N ILE A 152 -9.14 -4.27 -6.99
CA ILE A 152 -8.51 -5.13 -8.01
C ILE A 152 -6.99 -4.99 -7.97
N GLY A 153 -6.46 -3.76 -7.92
CA GLY A 153 -5.03 -3.51 -7.82
C GLY A 153 -4.38 -4.15 -6.59
N SER A 154 -5.01 -4.01 -5.42
CA SER A 154 -4.56 -4.64 -4.18
C SER A 154 -4.55 -6.18 -4.28
N LEU A 155 -5.60 -6.76 -4.86
CA LEU A 155 -5.69 -8.21 -5.07
C LEU A 155 -4.62 -8.73 -6.05
N ILE A 156 -4.30 -7.98 -7.10
CA ILE A 156 -3.23 -8.33 -8.04
C ILE A 156 -1.88 -8.32 -7.33
N ILE A 157 -1.58 -7.26 -6.58
CA ILE A 157 -0.32 -7.17 -5.81
C ILE A 157 -0.23 -8.30 -4.79
N TYR A 158 -1.31 -8.59 -4.08
CA TYR A 158 -1.36 -9.70 -3.14
C TYR A 158 -1.09 -11.04 -3.81
N LYS A 159 -1.70 -11.30 -4.97
CA LYS A 159 -1.43 -12.51 -5.78
C LYS A 159 0.01 -12.56 -6.29
N GLN A 160 0.57 -11.43 -6.70
CA GLN A 160 1.98 -11.33 -7.12
C GLN A 160 2.93 -11.71 -5.97
N ILE A 161 2.69 -11.19 -4.77
CA ILE A 161 3.48 -11.54 -3.57
C ILE A 161 3.38 -13.02 -3.27
N LEU A 162 2.17 -13.59 -3.31
CA LEU A 162 1.95 -15.01 -3.05
C LEU A 162 2.63 -15.89 -4.11
N HIS A 163 2.56 -15.50 -5.38
CA HIS A 163 3.23 -16.19 -6.48
C HIS A 163 4.76 -16.14 -6.32
N ALA A 164 5.32 -14.98 -5.99
CA ALA A 164 6.75 -14.83 -5.74
C ALA A 164 7.23 -15.68 -4.55
N LYS A 165 6.44 -15.73 -3.46
CA LYS A 165 6.76 -16.50 -2.25
C LYS A 165 6.69 -18.03 -2.48
N ASN A 166 5.73 -18.50 -3.28
CA ASN A 166 5.50 -19.92 -3.50
C ASN A 166 6.21 -20.47 -4.74
N ARG A 167 6.91 -19.62 -5.50
CA ARG A 167 7.67 -20.05 -6.67
C ARG A 167 8.74 -21.06 -6.25
N PRO A 168 8.83 -22.23 -6.89
CA PRO A 168 9.91 -23.18 -6.61
C PRO A 168 11.24 -22.53 -6.99
N VAL A 169 12.08 -22.26 -6.00
CA VAL A 169 13.40 -21.61 -6.17
C VAL A 169 14.52 -22.60 -6.51
N GLY A 170 14.23 -23.90 -6.53
CA GLY A 170 15.20 -24.96 -6.90
C GLY A 170 16.19 -25.35 -5.80
N TYR A 171 16.18 -24.67 -4.65
CA TYR A 171 16.95 -25.00 -3.45
C TYR A 171 16.05 -24.96 -2.21
N SER A 172 16.52 -25.44 -1.05
CA SER A 172 15.77 -25.39 0.21
C SER A 172 16.11 -24.13 1.01
N PRO A 173 15.27 -23.07 1.01
CA PRO A 173 15.56 -21.85 1.78
C PRO A 173 15.39 -22.03 3.30
N LYS A 174 14.72 -23.10 3.76
CA LYS A 174 14.46 -23.30 5.19
C LYS A 174 15.75 -23.60 5.93
N GLY A 175 16.06 -22.80 6.95
CA GLY A 175 17.24 -22.98 7.81
C GLY A 175 18.55 -22.50 7.20
N LEU A 176 18.53 -21.80 6.06
CA LEU A 176 19.73 -21.20 5.47
C LEU A 176 19.96 -19.80 6.03
N LEU A 177 21.17 -19.56 6.53
CA LEU A 177 21.67 -18.25 6.90
C LEU A 177 22.82 -17.87 5.98
N THR A 178 22.73 -16.70 5.34
CA THR A 178 23.82 -16.16 4.51
C THR A 178 24.49 -15.03 5.26
N LEU A 179 25.82 -15.13 5.43
CA LEU A 179 26.64 -14.12 6.07
C LEU A 179 27.67 -13.60 5.08
N TYR A 180 27.88 -12.29 5.05
CA TYR A 180 28.95 -11.68 4.26
C TYR A 180 30.21 -11.61 5.12
N MET A 181 31.23 -12.39 4.76
CA MET A 181 32.55 -12.29 5.39
C MET A 181 33.24 -11.01 4.89
N ASN A 182 33.16 -9.93 5.68
CA ASN A 182 33.78 -8.65 5.37
C ASN A 182 35.06 -8.38 6.18
N THR A 183 35.48 -9.31 7.04
CA THR A 183 36.61 -9.10 7.96
C THR A 183 37.90 -9.67 7.36
N PRO A 184 39.00 -8.88 7.29
CA PRO A 184 40.29 -9.34 6.77
C PRO A 184 40.86 -10.55 7.53
N ASP A 185 40.58 -10.64 8.84
CA ASP A 185 41.16 -11.65 9.74
C ASP A 185 40.80 -13.10 9.40
N TYR A 186 39.70 -13.28 8.66
CA TYR A 186 39.19 -14.58 8.23
C TYR A 186 39.48 -14.90 6.76
N LYS A 187 40.19 -14.02 6.05
CA LYS A 187 40.59 -14.27 4.66
C LYS A 187 41.49 -15.51 4.60
N GLY A 188 41.05 -16.53 3.86
CA GLY A 188 41.78 -17.81 3.73
C GLY A 188 41.60 -18.79 4.90
N LYS A 189 40.91 -18.41 5.99
CA LYS A 189 40.67 -19.27 7.18
C LYS A 189 39.31 -19.98 7.17
N PHE A 190 38.69 -20.12 5.99
CA PHE A 190 37.36 -20.71 5.85
C PHE A 190 37.31 -22.15 6.39
N LEU A 191 38.35 -22.96 6.14
CA LEU A 191 38.39 -24.35 6.60
C LEU A 191 38.37 -24.46 8.13
N THR A 192 39.17 -23.66 8.82
CA THR A 192 39.19 -23.62 10.30
C THR A 192 37.85 -23.19 10.87
N LEU A 193 37.26 -22.13 10.30
CA LEU A 193 35.94 -21.63 10.73
C LEU A 193 34.85 -22.68 10.50
N ARG A 194 34.87 -23.37 9.35
CA ARG A 194 33.95 -24.46 9.04
C ARG A 194 34.04 -25.55 10.10
N ASP A 195 35.25 -26.00 10.42
CA ASP A 195 35.46 -27.13 11.31
C ASP A 195 35.04 -26.77 12.75
N GLU A 196 35.36 -25.56 13.24
CA GLU A 196 34.88 -25.07 14.54
C GLU A 196 33.35 -24.94 14.61
N LEU A 197 32.71 -24.37 13.59
CA LEU A 197 31.26 -24.21 13.55
C LEU A 197 30.54 -25.55 13.49
N LYS A 198 31.04 -26.52 12.72
CA LYS A 198 30.48 -27.87 12.69
C LYS A 198 30.68 -28.59 14.02
N ASN A 199 31.85 -28.47 14.64
CA ASN A 199 32.14 -29.08 15.93
C ASN A 199 31.33 -28.46 17.09
N SER A 200 30.95 -27.19 16.98
CA SER A 200 30.08 -26.54 17.97
C SER A 200 28.65 -27.11 18.01
N GLY A 201 28.24 -27.87 16.99
CA GLY A 201 26.87 -28.36 16.85
C GLY A 201 25.84 -27.29 16.45
N ALA A 202 26.24 -26.02 16.31
CA ALA A 202 25.35 -24.93 15.94
C ALA A 202 24.93 -24.97 14.46
N VAL A 203 25.72 -25.62 13.59
CA VAL A 203 25.51 -25.64 12.14
C VAL A 203 25.68 -27.07 11.60
N TYR A 204 24.73 -27.54 10.80
CA TYR A 204 24.79 -28.86 10.16
C TYR A 204 25.79 -28.91 8.99
N GLU A 205 25.77 -27.91 8.12
CA GLU A 205 26.70 -27.77 6.99
C GLU A 205 26.94 -26.30 6.66
N ILE A 206 28.12 -25.97 6.16
CA ILE A 206 28.51 -24.61 5.76
C ILE A 206 29.23 -24.67 4.42
N THR A 207 28.99 -23.64 3.61
CA THR A 207 29.61 -23.46 2.30
C THR A 207 30.02 -22.01 2.10
N ALA A 208 30.98 -21.78 1.21
CA ALA A 208 31.30 -20.44 0.74
C ALA A 208 31.03 -20.33 -0.76
N SER A 209 30.55 -19.15 -1.16
CA SER A 209 30.41 -18.77 -2.56
C SER A 209 30.85 -17.33 -2.76
N ASN A 210 31.32 -17.01 -3.97
CA ASN A 210 31.66 -15.64 -4.34
C ASN A 210 30.44 -14.75 -4.58
N TYR A 211 29.25 -15.34 -4.72
CA TYR A 211 27.99 -14.64 -4.91
C TYR A 211 26.87 -15.23 -4.03
N PRO A 212 25.92 -14.41 -3.55
CA PRO A 212 24.71 -14.93 -2.90
C PRO A 212 23.93 -15.86 -3.82
N VAL A 213 23.27 -16.87 -3.25
CA VAL A 213 22.44 -17.84 -4.03
C VAL A 213 21.37 -17.15 -4.87
N THR A 214 20.88 -16.00 -4.42
CA THR A 214 19.80 -15.24 -5.07
C THR A 214 20.29 -14.23 -6.11
N THR A 215 21.60 -14.11 -6.36
CA THR A 215 22.15 -13.09 -7.25
C THR A 215 23.46 -13.54 -7.86
N THR A 216 23.59 -13.46 -9.17
CA THR A 216 24.87 -13.62 -9.88
C THR A 216 25.21 -12.31 -10.59
N LYS A 217 26.47 -11.86 -10.48
CA LYS A 217 26.97 -10.65 -11.16
C LYS A 217 28.29 -10.90 -11.89
N GLY A 218 28.61 -12.16 -12.17
CA GLY A 218 29.86 -12.55 -12.78
C GLY A 218 29.86 -12.30 -14.28
N TRP A 219 30.77 -11.43 -14.74
CA TRP A 219 31.09 -11.32 -16.16
C TRP A 219 32.46 -11.96 -16.37
N ASN A 220 32.49 -13.09 -17.07
CA ASN A 220 33.74 -13.76 -17.44
C ASN A 220 33.68 -14.04 -18.94
N SER A 221 34.52 -13.35 -19.73
CA SER A 221 34.54 -13.41 -21.20
C SER A 221 35.61 -14.33 -21.77
N ASP A 222 36.55 -14.80 -20.95
CA ASP A 222 37.80 -15.38 -21.44
C ASP A 222 37.74 -16.91 -21.56
N PHE A 223 36.56 -17.45 -21.84
CA PHE A 223 36.35 -18.89 -22.02
C PHE A 223 36.55 -19.30 -23.49
N THR A 224 37.46 -20.25 -23.71
CA THR A 224 37.66 -20.89 -25.02
C THR A 224 37.49 -22.40 -24.90
N TRP A 225 36.90 -23.06 -25.90
CA TRP A 225 36.76 -24.52 -25.93
C TRP A 225 37.06 -25.12 -27.30
N LYS A 226 37.36 -26.43 -27.30
CA LYS A 226 37.68 -27.19 -28.52
C LYS A 226 36.48 -27.15 -29.48
N ASN A 227 36.70 -26.68 -30.71
CA ASN A 227 35.71 -26.47 -31.79
C ASN A 227 34.85 -25.18 -31.70
N GLN A 228 35.30 -24.13 -31.00
CA GLN A 228 34.65 -22.81 -31.06
C GLN A 228 34.74 -22.22 -32.49
N LYS A 229 33.60 -22.12 -33.20
CA LYS A 229 33.54 -21.73 -34.61
C LYS A 229 33.79 -20.23 -34.89
N VAL A 230 33.60 -19.36 -33.90
CA VAL A 230 33.72 -17.89 -34.04
C VAL A 230 34.42 -17.34 -32.80
N LYS A 231 35.56 -16.66 -32.99
CA LYS A 231 36.34 -15.99 -31.91
C LYS A 231 35.78 -14.62 -31.52
N GLU A 232 34.94 -14.00 -32.38
CA GLU A 232 34.48 -12.61 -32.22
C GLU A 232 33.29 -12.43 -31.28
N GLU A 233 32.49 -13.48 -31.06
CA GLU A 233 31.55 -13.50 -29.94
C GLU A 233 32.32 -14.11 -28.76
N SER A 234 32.74 -13.29 -27.79
CA SER A 234 33.24 -13.76 -26.49
C SER A 234 32.05 -13.94 -25.55
N PRO A 235 31.40 -15.12 -25.49
CA PRO A 235 30.24 -15.31 -24.65
C PRO A 235 30.60 -15.09 -23.18
N SER A 236 29.83 -14.24 -22.53
CA SER A 236 29.98 -13.98 -21.11
C SER A 236 29.37 -15.14 -20.31
N PHE A 237 30.19 -15.81 -19.51
CA PHE A 237 29.71 -16.80 -18.56
C PHE A 237 29.66 -16.22 -17.14
N ASN A 238 28.57 -16.53 -16.44
CA ASN A 238 28.49 -16.31 -15.00
C ASN A 238 29.21 -17.46 -14.28
N VAL A 239 30.39 -17.17 -13.73
CA VAL A 239 31.16 -18.13 -12.93
C VAL A 239 30.87 -17.90 -11.46
N VAL A 240 30.22 -18.88 -10.84
CA VAL A 240 30.04 -18.94 -9.39
C VAL A 240 31.08 -19.90 -8.84
N ARG A 241 32.01 -19.37 -8.03
CA ARG A 241 33.00 -20.16 -7.31
C ARG A 241 32.37 -20.61 -6.01
N ILE A 242 32.34 -21.91 -5.79
CA ILE A 242 31.64 -22.55 -4.66
C ILE A 242 32.56 -23.57 -3.98
N THR A 243 32.33 -23.86 -2.70
CA THR A 243 32.99 -24.99 -2.03
C THR A 243 32.30 -26.32 -2.37
N PRO A 244 32.97 -27.47 -2.18
CA PRO A 244 32.39 -28.79 -2.49
C PRO A 244 31.05 -29.06 -1.79
N GLU A 245 30.84 -28.49 -0.60
CA GLU A 245 29.64 -28.68 0.22
C GLU A 245 28.44 -27.84 -0.27
N TYR A 246 28.60 -26.97 -1.27
CA TYR A 246 27.58 -26.01 -1.69
C TYR A 246 26.26 -26.67 -2.10
N CYS A 247 26.33 -27.67 -2.98
CA CYS A 247 25.14 -28.38 -3.44
C CYS A 247 24.44 -29.11 -2.28
N LYS A 248 25.20 -29.71 -1.37
CA LYS A 248 24.66 -30.41 -0.19
C LYS A 248 24.00 -29.44 0.78
N THR A 249 24.65 -28.30 1.07
CA THR A 249 24.16 -27.26 1.99
C THR A 249 22.85 -26.67 1.51
N LEU A 250 22.72 -26.44 0.19
CA LEU A 250 21.52 -25.87 -0.42
C LEU A 250 20.44 -26.91 -0.75
N GLY A 251 20.75 -28.21 -0.63
CA GLY A 251 19.86 -29.29 -1.06
C GLY A 251 19.62 -29.28 -2.58
N LEU A 252 20.60 -28.82 -3.36
CA LEU A 252 20.51 -28.78 -4.81
C LEU A 252 20.63 -30.19 -5.40
N LYS A 253 19.73 -30.51 -6.34
CA LYS A 253 19.83 -31.73 -7.15
C LYS A 253 20.48 -31.41 -8.48
N LEU A 254 21.71 -31.87 -8.68
CA LEU A 254 22.41 -31.77 -9.96
C LEU A 254 21.72 -32.67 -10.99
N LEU A 255 21.32 -32.10 -12.13
CA LEU A 255 20.69 -32.84 -13.23
C LEU A 255 21.72 -33.39 -14.23
N GLN A 256 22.77 -32.61 -14.47
CA GLN A 256 23.86 -32.97 -15.39
C GLN A 256 25.15 -32.28 -14.92
N VAL A 257 26.27 -32.99 -15.03
CA VAL A 257 27.60 -32.46 -14.75
C VAL A 257 28.46 -32.67 -15.99
N VAL A 258 29.09 -31.60 -16.46
CA VAL A 258 30.12 -31.66 -17.50
C VAL A 258 31.43 -31.23 -16.85
N ILE A 259 32.42 -32.12 -16.89
CA ILE A 259 33.73 -31.86 -16.30
C ILE A 259 34.63 -31.36 -17.42
N PHE A 260 35.14 -30.14 -17.27
CA PHE A 260 36.17 -29.58 -18.14
C PHE A 260 37.53 -29.84 -17.48
N GLN A 261 38.42 -30.54 -18.17
CA GLN A 261 39.82 -30.66 -17.76
C GLN A 261 40.60 -29.50 -18.37
N GLU A 262 41.45 -28.86 -17.57
CA GLU A 262 42.47 -27.96 -18.09
C GLU A 262 43.44 -28.78 -18.96
N THR A 263 43.60 -28.35 -20.21
CA THR A 263 44.57 -28.90 -21.16
C THR A 263 45.89 -28.15 -21.07
#